data_AF-A0A1Q7ASH1-F1
#
_entry.id   AF-A0A1Q7ASH1-F1
#
_cell.length_a   1.000
_cell.length_b   1.000
_cell.length_c   1.000
_cell.angle_alpha   90.00
_cell.angle_beta   90.00
_cell.angle_gamma   90.00
#
_symmetry.space_group_name_H-M   'P 1'
#
loop_
_entity.id
_entity.type
_entity.pdbx_description
1 polymer ?
#
loop_
_entity_poly.entity_id
_entity_poly.type
_entity_poly.pdbx_seq_one_letter_code
_entity_poly.pdbx_strand_id
1 'polypeptide(L)'
;MDLGGWRDLHRHRRCQQIRQEFTTIHGYETHSLLKEAGIAAEYRAVMDEVKEQVEGLALSHGDIATYLTPFGCRTRCLFKMDYAEAEYMARLRSGVKGHLSYRTIAWLMQQAVLTRYPALGTRIAATPPDIEDSLTR
;
A
#
# COMPACT_ATOMS: atom_id res chain seq x y z
N MET A 1 -1.27 -4.20 -0.02
CA MET A 1 -1.08 -2.76 0.25
C MET A 1 -2.30 -2.27 0.98
N ASP A 2 -2.12 -1.47 2.02
CA ASP A 2 -3.22 -0.81 2.71
C ASP A 2 -3.78 0.38 1.93
N LEU A 3 -4.94 0.85 2.35
CA LEU A 3 -5.66 1.99 1.76
C LEU A 3 -4.88 3.30 1.86
N GLY A 4 -4.16 3.53 2.96
CA GLY A 4 -3.28 4.69 3.13
C GLY A 4 -2.20 4.74 2.04
N GLY A 5 -1.53 3.60 1.84
CA GLY A 5 -0.54 3.43 0.77
C GLY A 5 -1.14 3.61 -0.64
N TRP A 6 -2.32 3.03 -0.90
CA TRP A 6 -3.02 3.21 -2.17
C TRP A 6 -3.34 4.67 -2.46
N ARG A 7 -3.80 5.44 -1.46
CA ARG A 7 -4.22 6.84 -1.65
C ARG A 7 -3.10 7.73 -2.16
N ASP A 8 -1.87 7.46 -1.74
CA ASP A 8 -0.69 8.17 -2.24
C ASP A 8 -0.23 7.66 -3.60
N LEU A 9 -0.30 6.35 -3.83
CA LEU A 9 0.06 5.75 -5.12
C LEU A 9 -0.90 6.16 -6.24
N HIS A 10 -2.19 6.34 -5.90
CA HIS A 10 -3.24 6.76 -6.82
C HIS A 10 -2.98 8.12 -7.50
N ARG A 11 -2.11 8.94 -6.91
CA ARG A 11 -1.70 10.25 -7.47
C ARG A 11 -0.91 10.12 -8.78
N HIS A 12 -0.53 8.92 -9.21
CA HIS A 12 0.11 8.66 -10.50
C HIS A 12 -0.90 8.54 -11.64
N ARG A 13 -1.35 9.69 -12.14
CA ARG A 13 -2.46 9.82 -13.09
C ARG A 13 -2.17 9.38 -14.53
N ARG A 14 -0.92 9.06 -14.88
CA ARG A 14 -0.57 8.62 -16.25
C ARG A 14 -1.02 7.19 -16.53
N CYS A 15 -0.92 6.33 -15.52
CA CYS A 15 -1.31 4.92 -15.63
C CYS A 15 -2.82 4.70 -15.48
N GLN A 16 -3.30 3.58 -16.02
CA GLN A 16 -4.66 3.10 -15.81
C GLN A 16 -4.77 2.43 -14.43
N GLN A 17 -5.77 2.82 -13.66
CA GLN A 17 -5.96 2.33 -12.31
C GLN A 17 -7.37 1.78 -12.12
N ILE A 18 -7.46 0.52 -11.71
CA ILE A 18 -8.71 -0.14 -11.36
C ILE A 18 -8.62 -0.50 -9.89
N ARG A 19 -9.53 0.00 -9.07
CA ARG A 19 -9.54 -0.21 -7.62
C ARG A 19 -10.79 -0.98 -7.24
N GLN A 20 -10.65 -2.00 -6.40
CA GLN A 20 -11.79 -2.59 -5.70
C GLN A 20 -12.44 -1.53 -4.80
N GLU A 21 -13.75 -1.62 -4.58
CA GLU A 21 -14.39 -0.84 -3.51
C GLU A 21 -13.74 -1.10 -2.14
N PHE A 22 -13.82 -0.10 -1.28
CA PHE A 22 -13.23 -0.16 0.06
C PHE A 22 -13.98 -1.19 0.90
N THR A 23 -13.23 -2.15 1.44
CA THR A 23 -13.77 -3.30 2.17
C THR A 23 -12.79 -3.71 3.26
N THR A 24 -13.29 -4.39 4.28
CA THR A 24 -12.50 -4.97 5.39
C THR A 24 -12.12 -6.43 5.16
N ILE A 25 -12.61 -7.06 4.08
CA ILE A 25 -12.52 -8.51 3.83
C ILE A 25 -11.08 -9.03 3.72
N HIS A 26 -10.11 -8.16 3.39
CA HIS A 26 -8.69 -8.51 3.27
C HIS A 26 -7.91 -8.27 4.58
N GLY A 27 -8.61 -7.95 5.66
CA GLY A 27 -8.03 -7.54 6.94
C GLY A 27 -7.24 -6.24 6.80
N TYR A 28 -6.27 -6.06 7.70
CA TYR A 28 -5.48 -4.84 7.80
C TYR A 28 -3.99 -5.12 8.03
N GLU A 29 -3.15 -4.13 7.73
CA GLU A 29 -1.71 -4.20 7.95
C GLU A 29 -1.36 -3.97 9.43
N THR A 30 -0.42 -4.75 9.96
CA THR A 30 0.18 -4.52 11.28
C THR A 30 1.69 -4.45 11.11
N HIS A 31 2.24 -3.24 11.10
CA HIS A 31 3.66 -3.02 10.86
C HIS A 31 4.53 -3.45 12.06
N SER A 32 5.77 -3.87 11.80
CA SER A 32 6.73 -4.25 12.84
C SER A 32 6.99 -3.12 13.85
N LEU A 33 6.96 -1.86 13.39
CA LEU A 33 7.05 -0.67 14.22
C LEU A 33 6.02 -0.66 15.36
N LEU A 34 4.81 -1.18 15.14
CA LEU A 34 3.79 -1.27 16.20
C LEU A 34 4.16 -2.33 17.24
N LYS A 35 4.84 -3.40 16.82
CA LYS A 35 5.34 -4.44 17.73
C LYS A 35 6.53 -3.92 18.54
N GLU A 36 7.45 -3.22 17.88
CA GLU A 36 8.61 -2.57 18.52
C GLU A 36 8.18 -1.50 19.53
N ALA A 37 7.10 -0.76 19.22
CA ALA A 37 6.50 0.22 20.12
C ALA A 37 5.64 -0.41 21.24
N GLY A 38 5.44 -1.74 21.25
CA GLY A 38 4.66 -2.44 22.28
C GLY A 38 3.13 -2.27 22.19
N ILE A 39 2.61 -1.57 21.16
CA ILE A 39 1.19 -1.24 21.01
C ILE A 39 0.44 -2.16 20.03
N ALA A 40 1.10 -3.17 19.46
CA ALA A 40 0.51 -4.02 18.42
C ALA A 40 -0.75 -4.78 18.87
N ALA A 41 -0.86 -5.13 20.16
CA ALA A 41 -2.05 -5.81 20.69
C ALA A 41 -3.26 -4.88 20.76
N GLU A 42 -3.06 -3.67 21.27
CA GLU A 42 -4.09 -2.62 21.34
C GLU A 42 -4.56 -2.23 19.93
N TYR A 43 -3.61 -2.03 19.01
CA TYR A 43 -3.93 -1.73 17.61
C TYR A 43 -4.81 -2.81 16.98
N ARG A 44 -4.49 -4.09 17.17
CA ARG A 44 -5.30 -5.19 16.64
C ARG A 44 -6.70 -5.22 17.25
N ALA A 45 -6.80 -5.05 18.57
CA ALA A 45 -8.10 -5.04 19.25
C ALA A 45 -9.03 -3.96 18.67
N VAL A 46 -8.51 -2.73 18.50
CA VAL A 46 -9.29 -1.63 17.91
C VAL A 46 -9.64 -1.91 16.44
N MET A 47 -8.70 -2.42 15.65
CA MET A 47 -8.94 -2.69 14.23
C MET A 47 -9.92 -3.85 14.02
N ASP A 48 -9.92 -4.86 14.88
CA ASP A 48 -10.88 -5.97 14.86
C ASP A 48 -12.29 -5.48 15.24
N GLU A 49 -12.41 -4.65 16.27
CA GLU A 49 -13.69 -4.03 16.67
C GLU A 49 -14.27 -3.17 15.54
N VAL A 50 -13.47 -2.27 14.98
CA VAL A 50 -13.91 -1.41 13.87
C VAL A 50 -14.29 -2.23 12.65
N LYS A 51 -13.54 -3.29 12.34
CA LYS A 51 -13.86 -4.20 11.25
C LYS A 51 -15.25 -4.82 11.44
N GLU A 52 -15.55 -5.35 12.63
CA GLU A 52 -16.86 -5.94 12.93
C GLU A 52 -18.00 -4.93 12.77
N GLN A 53 -17.80 -3.70 13.27
CA GLN A 53 -18.79 -2.62 13.13
C GLN A 53 -19.04 -2.23 11.66
N VAL A 54 -17.97 -2.12 10.86
CA VAL A 54 -18.06 -1.85 9.42
C VAL A 54 -18.79 -2.97 8.69
N GLU A 55 -18.46 -4.22 8.98
CA GLU A 55 -19.10 -5.40 8.37
C GLU A 55 -20.57 -5.50 8.74
N GLY A 56 -20.93 -5.25 10.00
CA GLY A 56 -22.32 -5.19 10.46
C GLY A 56 -23.12 -4.08 9.78
N LEU A 57 -22.55 -2.86 9.68
CA LEU A 57 -23.21 -1.75 9.00
C LEU A 57 -23.40 -2.04 7.50
N ALA A 58 -22.42 -2.68 6.85
CA ALA A 58 -22.46 -2.99 5.43
C ALA A 58 -23.64 -3.89 5.02
N LEU A 59 -24.18 -4.70 5.95
CA LEU A 59 -25.36 -5.53 5.71
C LEU A 59 -26.64 -4.72 5.42
N SER A 60 -26.71 -3.49 5.90
CA SER A 60 -27.87 -2.60 5.72
C SER A 60 -27.56 -1.34 4.93
N HIS A 61 -26.35 -0.80 5.06
CA HIS A 61 -25.91 0.45 4.46
C HIS A 61 -24.50 0.31 3.85
N GLY A 62 -24.37 -0.57 2.85
CA GLY A 62 -23.09 -0.89 2.19
C GLY A 62 -22.28 0.35 1.78
N ASP A 63 -22.92 1.31 1.09
CA ASP A 63 -22.24 2.52 0.60
C ASP A 63 -21.73 3.40 1.76
N ILE A 64 -22.47 3.50 2.87
CA ILE A 64 -22.09 4.29 4.03
C ILE A 64 -20.97 3.60 4.82
N ALA A 65 -21.01 2.27 4.93
CA ALA A 65 -20.00 1.49 5.65
C ALA A 65 -18.58 1.72 5.11
N THR A 66 -18.44 2.00 3.81
CA THR A 66 -17.14 2.31 3.20
C THR A 66 -16.45 3.54 3.82
N TYR A 67 -17.23 4.52 4.32
CA TYR A 67 -16.69 5.73 4.98
C TYR A 67 -16.02 5.43 6.32
N LEU A 68 -16.40 4.33 6.95
CA LEU A 68 -15.83 3.89 8.22
C LEU A 68 -14.65 2.94 8.04
N THR A 69 -14.30 2.55 6.80
CA THR A 69 -13.19 1.62 6.54
C THR A 69 -11.84 2.29 6.88
N PRO A 70 -11.08 1.76 7.85
CA PRO A 70 -9.81 2.37 8.26
C PRO A 70 -8.75 2.31 7.15
N PHE A 71 -7.85 3.30 7.11
CA PHE A 71 -6.75 3.30 6.13
C PHE A 71 -5.75 2.16 6.29
N GLY A 72 -5.73 1.49 7.45
CA GLY A 72 -4.93 0.28 7.66
C GLY A 72 -5.49 -0.96 6.92
N CYS A 73 -6.74 -0.94 6.47
CA CYS A 73 -7.34 -2.06 5.73
C CYS A 73 -6.65 -2.26 4.38
N ARG A 74 -6.49 -3.53 3.97
CA ARG A 74 -5.88 -3.89 2.70
C ARG A 74 -6.86 -3.68 1.55
N THR A 75 -6.34 -3.19 0.43
CA THR A 75 -7.11 -3.04 -0.81
C THR A 75 -6.44 -3.77 -1.97
N ARG A 76 -7.27 -4.24 -2.91
CA ARG A 76 -6.82 -4.73 -4.20
C ARG A 76 -6.98 -3.63 -5.24
N CYS A 77 -5.92 -3.41 -5.98
CA CYS A 77 -5.88 -2.46 -7.07
C CYS A 77 -5.01 -3.01 -8.20
N LEU A 78 -5.46 -2.82 -9.43
CA LEU A 78 -4.69 -3.09 -10.63
C LEU A 78 -4.20 -1.78 -11.19
N PHE A 79 -2.88 -1.67 -11.35
CA PHE A 79 -2.24 -0.60 -12.08
C PHE A 79 -1.75 -1.18 -13.40
N LYS A 80 -2.28 -0.69 -14.51
CA LYS A 80 -1.77 -0.99 -15.84
C LYS A 80 -0.96 0.20 -16.32
N MET A 81 0.30 -0.07 -16.61
CA MET A 81 1.30 0.95 -16.89
C MET A 81 2.25 0.50 -18.00
N ASP A 82 2.79 1.47 -18.74
CA ASP A 82 3.94 1.25 -19.62
C ASP A 82 5.26 1.24 -18.82
N TYR A 83 6.37 1.04 -19.54
CA TYR A 83 7.69 1.02 -18.91
C TYR A 83 8.07 2.35 -18.26
N ALA A 84 7.77 3.49 -18.89
CA ALA A 84 8.17 4.80 -18.38
C ALA A 84 7.37 5.17 -17.12
N GLU A 85 6.11 4.76 -17.05
CA GLU A 85 5.27 4.89 -15.87
C GLU A 85 5.74 3.99 -14.72
N ALA A 86 6.10 2.74 -15.02
CA ALA A 86 6.67 1.81 -14.05
C ALA A 86 8.00 2.31 -13.49
N GLU A 87 8.91 2.78 -14.35
CA GLU A 87 10.19 3.37 -13.93
C GLU A 87 9.96 4.57 -13.02
N TYR A 88 9.12 5.51 -13.45
CA TYR A 88 8.85 6.72 -12.71
C TYR A 88 8.24 6.44 -11.33
N MET A 89 7.27 5.51 -11.28
CA MET A 89 6.63 5.12 -10.03
C MET A 89 7.60 4.41 -9.09
N ALA A 90 8.35 3.42 -9.59
CA ALA A 90 9.34 2.69 -8.80
C ALA A 90 10.39 3.63 -8.21
N ARG A 91 10.94 4.54 -9.02
CA ARG A 91 11.95 5.51 -8.58
C ARG A 91 11.44 6.49 -7.55
N LEU A 92 10.25 7.05 -7.75
CA LEU A 92 9.70 8.06 -6.86
C LEU A 92 9.17 7.47 -5.55
N ARG A 93 8.57 6.28 -5.60
CA ARG A 93 7.80 5.71 -4.48
C ARG A 93 8.54 4.68 -3.65
N SER A 94 9.67 4.17 -4.11
CA SER A 94 10.51 3.29 -3.28
C SER A 94 11.34 4.06 -2.23
N GLY A 95 11.48 5.38 -2.37
CA GLY A 95 12.28 6.22 -1.48
C GLY A 95 11.88 6.12 0.00
N VAL A 96 12.86 6.23 0.89
CA VAL A 96 12.79 6.06 2.35
C VAL A 96 11.72 6.89 3.08
N LYS A 97 11.32 8.04 2.53
CA LYS A 97 10.28 8.92 3.12
C LYS A 97 8.85 8.48 2.78
N GLY A 98 8.70 7.41 2.01
CA GLY A 98 7.40 6.91 1.56
C GLY A 98 6.68 6.05 2.58
N HIS A 99 5.38 5.84 2.37
CA HIS A 99 4.58 4.89 3.14
C HIS A 99 5.12 3.46 2.96
N LEU A 100 5.24 2.72 4.06
CA LEU A 100 5.88 1.39 4.11
C LEU A 100 5.33 0.42 3.04
N SER A 101 4.01 0.33 2.93
CA SER A 101 3.36 -0.58 1.99
C SER A 101 3.61 -0.22 0.53
N TYR A 102 3.45 1.03 0.11
CA TYR A 102 3.70 1.39 -1.30
C TYR A 102 5.18 1.39 -1.63
N ARG A 103 6.08 1.64 -0.68
CA ARG A 103 7.53 1.52 -0.91
C ARG A 103 7.89 0.11 -1.33
N THR A 104 7.35 -0.86 -0.60
CA THR A 104 7.50 -2.29 -0.90
C THR A 104 6.94 -2.60 -2.28
N ILE A 105 5.73 -2.13 -2.60
CA ILE A 105 5.12 -2.35 -3.92
C ILE A 105 5.95 -1.70 -5.05
N ALA A 106 6.44 -0.47 -4.86
CA ALA A 106 7.25 0.25 -5.84
C ALA A 106 8.59 -0.45 -6.12
N TRP A 107 9.23 -0.99 -5.08
CA TRP A 107 10.41 -1.85 -5.24
C TRP A 107 10.07 -3.15 -5.96
N LEU A 108 8.98 -3.84 -5.58
CA LEU A 108 8.53 -5.07 -6.23
C LEU A 108 8.16 -4.87 -7.71
N MET A 109 7.67 -3.70 -8.11
CA MET A 109 7.45 -3.36 -9.52
C MET A 109 8.76 -3.45 -10.31
N GLN A 110 9.85 -2.87 -9.79
CA GLN A 110 11.16 -2.96 -10.42
C GLN A 110 11.66 -4.41 -10.47
N GLN A 111 11.50 -5.17 -9.38
CA GLN A 111 11.90 -6.58 -9.32
C GLN A 111 11.15 -7.44 -10.34
N ALA A 112 9.85 -7.20 -10.54
CA ALA A 112 9.04 -7.88 -11.54
C ALA A 112 9.53 -7.58 -12.97
N VAL A 113 9.84 -6.30 -13.28
CA VAL A 113 10.41 -5.92 -14.58
C VAL A 113 11.79 -6.51 -14.78
N LEU A 114 12.65 -6.50 -13.76
CA LEU A 114 13.99 -7.10 -13.79
C LEU A 114 13.93 -8.60 -14.08
N THR A 115 13.02 -9.31 -13.43
CA THR A 115 12.81 -10.75 -13.61
C THR A 115 12.36 -11.07 -15.03
N ARG A 116 11.42 -10.28 -15.58
CA ARG A 116 10.82 -10.54 -16.89
C ARG A 116 11.66 -10.02 -18.07
N TYR A 117 12.32 -8.87 -17.87
CA TYR A 117 13.07 -8.11 -18.86
C TYR A 117 14.36 -7.52 -18.24
N PRO A 118 15.43 -8.33 -18.06
CA PRO A 118 16.62 -7.91 -17.34
C PRO A 118 17.29 -6.62 -17.85
N ALA A 119 17.38 -6.45 -19.18
CA ALA A 119 17.96 -5.27 -19.81
C ALA A 119 17.22 -3.96 -19.51
N LEU A 120 15.93 -4.05 -19.18
CA LEU A 120 15.10 -2.91 -18.79
C LEU A 120 15.07 -2.74 -17.27
N GLY A 121 14.87 -3.81 -16.51
CA GLY A 121 14.74 -3.70 -15.05
C GLY A 121 16.01 -3.22 -14.35
N THR A 122 17.20 -3.53 -14.90
CA THR A 122 18.48 -2.98 -14.40
C THR A 122 18.59 -1.46 -14.52
N ARG A 123 17.76 -0.83 -15.38
CA ARG A 123 17.74 0.62 -15.59
C ARG A 123 16.69 1.35 -14.73
N ILE A 124 15.81 0.62 -14.06
CA ILE A 124 14.85 1.21 -13.13
C ILE A 124 15.53 1.37 -11.77
N ALA A 125 15.65 2.61 -11.30
CA ALA A 125 16.11 2.88 -9.95
C ALA A 125 14.99 2.57 -8.95
N ALA A 126 15.29 1.77 -7.93
CA ALA A 126 14.39 1.52 -6.82
C ALA A 126 15.20 1.30 -5.53
N THR A 127 14.76 1.90 -4.43
CA THR A 127 15.36 1.71 -3.10
C THR A 127 14.74 0.48 -2.43
N PRO A 128 15.51 -0.55 -2.06
CA PRO A 128 15.01 -1.68 -1.29
C PRO A 128 14.28 -1.23 0.00
N PRO A 129 13.20 -1.92 0.40
CA PRO A 129 12.37 -1.51 1.54
C PRO A 129 13.10 -1.57 2.89
N ASP A 130 14.11 -2.44 3.00
CA ASP A 130 15.01 -2.63 4.14
C ASP A 130 16.05 -1.52 4.31
N ILE A 131 16.24 -0.69 3.27
CA ILE A 131 17.00 0.55 3.44
C ILE A 131 16.12 1.54 4.17
N GLU A 132 16.58 1.91 5.36
CA GLU A 132 16.07 3.01 6.16
C GLU A 132 17.11 4.12 6.16
N ASP A 133 16.67 5.36 5.99
CA ASP A 133 17.50 6.54 6.20
C ASP A 133 16.92 7.25 7.41
N SER A 134 17.65 7.18 8.54
CA SER A 134 17.34 8.01 9.69
C SER A 134 17.51 9.45 9.22
N LEU A 135 16.42 10.22 9.15
CA LEU A 135 16.46 11.63 8.79
C LEU A 135 17.57 12.34 9.59
N THR A 136 18.77 12.48 9.02
CA THR A 136 19.73 13.49 9.45
C THR A 136 19.11 14.82 9.05
N ARG A 137 18.41 15.42 9.99
CA ARG A 137 17.95 16.81 9.91
C ARG A 137 19.14 17.75 9.95
#